data_AF-A0A380FGT0-F1
#
_entry.id   AF-A0A380FGT0-F1
#
_cell.length_a   1.000
_cell.length_b   1.000
_cell.length_c   1.000
_cell.angle_alpha   90.00
_cell.angle_beta   90.00
_cell.angle_gamma   90.00
#
_symmetry.space_group_name_H-M   'P 1'
#
loop_
_entity.id
_entity.type
_entity.pdbx_description
1 polymer ?
#
loop_
_entity_poly.entity_id
_entity_poly.type
_entity_poly.pdbx_seq_one_letter_code
_entity_poly.pdbx_strand_id
1 'polypeptide(L)' 'MDEKDYKKFYLIREDVLPESVVKTLKIKDLLKNDPSMSIFEAVKKFDLSRSAFYKYRDTIFSN' A
#
# COMPACT_ATOMS: atom_id res chain seq x y z
N MET A 1 -20.58 6.35 24.43
CA MET A 1 -20.32 6.00 23.02
C MET A 1 -18.81 5.99 22.90
N ASP A 2 -18.22 4.79 22.93
CA ASP A 2 -16.76 4.61 23.04
C ASP A 2 -16.04 5.39 21.93
N GLU A 3 -15.01 6.13 22.31
CA GLU A 3 -14.12 6.95 21.47
C GLU A 3 -13.20 6.09 20.57
N LYS A 4 -13.67 4.89 20.18
CA LYS A 4 -12.89 3.89 19.44
C LYS A 4 -12.94 4.17 17.94
N ASP A 5 -11.77 4.44 17.38
CA ASP A 5 -11.37 4.27 15.98
C ASP A 5 -11.83 5.29 14.92
N TYR A 6 -12.02 6.56 15.28
CA TYR A 6 -12.00 7.61 14.25
C TYR A 6 -10.57 7.81 13.72
N LYS A 7 -10.23 7.07 12.66
CA LYS A 7 -8.99 7.28 11.90
C LYS A 7 -9.10 8.61 11.14
N LYS A 8 -8.12 9.50 11.34
CA LYS A 8 -7.99 10.73 10.56
C LYS A 8 -7.42 10.40 9.18
N PHE A 9 -8.05 10.90 8.13
CA PHE A 9 -7.59 10.75 6.75
C PHE A 9 -7.10 12.09 6.22
N TYR A 10 -6.09 12.05 5.36
CA TYR A 10 -5.52 13.21 4.69
C TYR A 10 -5.52 12.97 3.18
N LEU A 11 -5.83 14.01 2.41
CA LEU A 11 -5.65 14.01 0.96
C LEU A 11 -4.22 14.47 0.66
N ILE A 12 -3.48 13.63 -0.05
CA ILE A 12 -2.10 13.89 -0.42
C ILE A 12 -2.00 13.76 -1.93
N ARG A 13 -1.31 14.70 -2.59
CA ARG A 13 -1.06 14.60 -4.03
C ARG A 13 -0.05 13.49 -4.32
N GLU A 14 -0.19 12.84 -5.46
CA GLU A 14 0.66 11.71 -5.84
C GLU A 14 2.14 12.10 -5.97
N ASP A 15 2.43 13.29 -6.49
CA ASP A 15 3.79 13.80 -6.75
C ASP A 15 4.65 13.95 -5.50
N VAL A 16 4.03 14.07 -4.33
CA VAL A 16 4.73 14.21 -3.04
C VAL A 16 4.82 12.90 -2.26
N LEU A 17 4.31 11.79 -2.81
CA LEU A 17 4.32 10.51 -2.12
C LEU A 17 5.74 9.93 -2.07
N PRO A 18 6.17 9.41 -0.90
CA PRO A 18 7.42 8.67 -0.82
C PRO A 18 7.40 7.46 -1.75
N GLU A 19 8.56 7.10 -2.29
CA GLU A 19 8.71 5.96 -3.22
C GLU A 19 8.11 4.66 -2.67
N SER A 20 8.29 4.39 -1.37
CA SER A 20 7.73 3.20 -0.70
C SER A 20 6.19 3.14 -0.75
N VAL A 21 5.51 4.28 -0.69
CA VAL A 21 4.04 4.38 -0.81
C VAL A 21 3.63 4.11 -2.25
N VAL A 22 4.29 4.77 -3.21
CA VAL A 22 4.03 4.59 -4.65
C VAL A 22 4.23 3.13 -5.04
N LYS A 23 5.32 2.49 -4.59
CA LYS A 23 5.58 1.07 -4.80
C LYS A 23 4.48 0.19 -4.19
N THR A 24 4.01 0.51 -2.99
CA THR A 24 2.91 -0.22 -2.34
C THR A 24 1.63 -0.15 -3.17
N LEU A 25 1.25 1.03 -3.69
CA LEU A 25 0.08 1.19 -4.55
C LEU A 25 0.20 0.31 -5.81
N LYS A 26 1.34 0.37 -6.50
CA LYS A 26 1.60 -0.48 -7.68
C LYS A 26 1.55 -1.98 -7.38
N ILE A 27 2.04 -2.40 -6.21
CA ILE A 27 1.94 -3.80 -5.77
C ILE A 27 0.49 -4.20 -5.52
N LYS A 28 -0.32 -3.34 -4.88
CA LYS A 28 -1.75 -3.59 -4.65
C LYS A 28 -2.50 -3.75 -5.98
N ASP A 29 -2.22 -2.88 -6.96
CA ASP A 29 -2.82 -2.96 -8.28
C ASP A 29 -2.39 -4.23 -9.03
N LEU A 30 -1.11 -4.61 -8.94
CA LEU A 30 -0.61 -5.85 -9.52
C LEU A 30 -1.31 -7.09 -8.95
N LEU A 31 -1.43 -7.17 -7.62
CA LEU A 31 -2.09 -8.31 -6.94
C LEU A 31 -3.60 -8.34 -7.19
N LYS A 32 -4.23 -7.18 -7.41
CA LYS A 32 -5.65 -7.09 -7.80
C LYS A 32 -5.86 -7.64 -9.23
N ASN A 33 -4.93 -7.36 -10.14
CA ASN A 33 -5.00 -7.79 -11.53
C ASN A 33 -4.51 -9.24 -11.74
N ASP A 34 -3.61 -9.72 -10.88
CA ASP A 34 -3.12 -11.11 -10.86
C ASP A 34 -3.21 -11.69 -9.44
N PRO A 35 -4.40 -12.22 -9.07
CA PRO A 35 -4.61 -12.81 -7.75
C PRO A 35 -3.81 -14.08 -7.48
N SER A 36 -3.21 -14.69 -8.52
CA SER A 36 -2.39 -15.90 -8.37
C SER A 36 -0.97 -15.58 -7.90
N MET A 37 -0.52 -14.34 -8.08
CA MET A 37 0.81 -13.90 -7.69
C MET A 37 0.95 -13.79 -6.18
N SER A 38 2.07 -14.25 -5.64
CA SER A 38 2.35 -14.11 -4.21
C SER A 38 2.80 -12.68 -3.87
N ILE A 39 2.50 -12.24 -2.64
CA ILE A 39 3.02 -10.97 -2.11
C ILE A 39 4.55 -10.93 -2.18
N PHE A 40 5.22 -12.06 -1.94
CA PHE A 40 6.68 -12.15 -1.97
C PHE A 40 7.25 -11.83 -3.36
N GLU A 41 6.65 -12.39 -4.42
CA GLU A 41 7.05 -12.11 -5.80
C GLU A 41 6.78 -10.65 -6.17
N ALA A 42 5.61 -10.14 -5.78
CA ALA A 42 5.22 -8.76 -6.07
C ALA A 42 6.15 -7.74 -5.40
N VAL A 43 6.44 -7.88 -4.09
CA VAL A 43 7.35 -6.94 -3.40
C VAL A 43 8.78 -7.03 -3.93
N LYS A 44 9.23 -8.22 -4.35
CA LYS A 44 10.55 -8.42 -4.97
C LYS A 44 10.63 -7.74 -6.34
N LYS A 45 9.56 -7.80 -7.14
CA LYS A 45 9.48 -7.13 -8.46
C LYS A 45 9.62 -5.61 -8.38
N PHE A 46 9.17 -5.01 -7.29
CA PHE A 46 9.24 -3.56 -7.08
C PHE A 46 10.35 -3.12 -6.12
N ASP A 47 11.28 -4.02 -5.76
CA ASP A 47 12.36 -3.74 -4.82
C ASP A 47 11.85 -3.04 -3.54
N LEU A 48 10.87 -3.68 -2.90
CA LEU A 48 10.28 -3.26 -1.65
C LEU A 48 10.40 -4.40 -0.64
N SER A 49 10.75 -4.09 0.61
CA SER A 49 10.74 -5.10 1.66
C SER A 49 9.29 -5.47 2.02
N ARG A 50 9.08 -6.71 2.48
CA ARG A 50 7.77 -7.15 3.01
C ARG A 50 7.30 -6.26 4.16
N SER A 51 8.20 -5.85 5.06
CA SER A 51 7.86 -4.97 6.18
C SER A 51 7.42 -3.58 5.72
N ALA A 52 8.08 -3.01 4.71
CA ALA A 52 7.67 -1.73 4.13
C ALA A 52 6.30 -1.84 3.44
N PHE A 53 6.04 -2.92 2.72
CA PHE A 53 4.72 -3.18 2.13
C PHE A 53 3.63 -3.26 3.21
N TYR A 54 3.82 -4.09 4.24
CA TYR A 54 2.82 -4.26 5.30
C TYR A 54 2.60 -3.02 6.16
N LYS A 55 3.58 -2.11 6.24
CA LYS A 55 3.40 -0.80 6.90
C LYS A 55 2.30 0.05 6.23
N TYR A 56 2.15 -0.06 4.91
CA TYR A 56 1.28 0.80 4.11
C TYR A 56 0.06 0.07 3.52
N ARG A 57 0.08 -1.26 3.45
CA ARG A 57 -0.95 -2.10 2.81
C ARG A 57 -2.38 -1.73 3.22
N ASP A 58 -2.59 -1.59 4.54
CA ASP A 58 -3.92 -1.41 5.15
C ASP A 58 -4.16 0.03 5.64
N THR A 59 -3.23 0.95 5.34
CA THR A 59 -3.29 2.36 5.75
C THR A 59 -3.38 3.32 4.56
N ILE A 60 -3.09 2.84 3.36
CA ILE A 60 -3.16 3.62 2.11
C ILE A 60 -4.19 3.00 1.18
N PHE A 61 -5.10 3.85 0.72
CA PHE A 61 -6.23 3.47 -0.11
C PHE A 61 -6.13 4.23 -1.43
N SER A 62 -6.28 3.50 -2.53
CA SER A 62 -6.47 4.03 -3.89
C SER A 62 -7.86 3.65 -4.36
N ASN A 63 -8.43 4.47 -5.23
CA ASN A 63 -9.77 4.29 -5.80
C ASN A 63 -9.75 3.33 -6.99
#